data_AF-A0A1W1H5J4-F1
#
_entry.id   AF-A0A1W1H5J4-F1
#
_cell.length_a   1.000
_cell.length_b   1.000
_cell.length_c   1.000
_cell.angle_alpha   90.00
_cell.angle_beta   90.00
_cell.angle_gamma   90.00
#
_symmetry.space_group_name_H-M   'P 1'
#
loop_
_entity.id
_entity.type
_entity.pdbx_description
1 polymer ?
#
loop_
_entity_poly.entity_id
_entity_poly.type
_entity_poly.pdbx_seq_one_letter_code
_entity_poly.pdbx_strand_id
1 'polypeptide(L)'
;MAGYFGNATVDNCYTTGNISVSLTNSNSSSVGGFIADNNGTANIINSYSRVNVTYGGTTLGTKIGSFFGSNDGNTTSNCYATGNITWTGGGDLDYVGGFVGRSLKGFSNCYTTGDVAGKQAGRVGGFVGEMAGGTITNGYWNSDASQTIDGTPRDAAGKKGVGTGTDNTTSLTNAQMAGSSGSANALVDTLNTNKGDSNPTWYSLGAGFRCK
;
A
#
# COMPACT_ATOMS: atom_id res chain seq x y z
N MET A 1 12.21 1.94 2.25
CA MET A 1 13.39 1.22 1.74
C MET A 1 14.20 2.06 0.76
N ALA A 2 13.60 2.66 -0.26
CA ALA A 2 14.30 3.54 -1.21
C ALA A 2 13.38 4.64 -1.77
N GLY A 3 13.97 5.76 -2.20
CA GLY A 3 13.24 6.86 -2.83
C GLY A 3 12.90 6.62 -4.31
N TYR A 4 13.73 5.85 -5.02
CA TYR A 4 13.54 5.48 -6.42
C TYR A 4 14.07 4.07 -6.66
N PHE A 5 13.31 3.22 -7.38
CA PHE A 5 13.73 1.87 -7.75
C PHE A 5 13.68 1.68 -9.27
N GLY A 6 14.82 1.26 -9.85
CA GLY A 6 15.04 1.10 -11.29
C GLY A 6 15.03 -0.37 -11.73
N ASN A 7 16.19 -1.04 -11.69
CA ASN A 7 16.34 -2.42 -12.19
C ASN A 7 16.92 -3.33 -11.11
N ALA A 8 16.09 -3.89 -10.24
CA ALA A 8 16.48 -4.92 -9.28
C ALA A 8 15.24 -5.73 -8.83
N THR A 9 15.42 -7.00 -8.47
CA THR A 9 14.37 -7.78 -7.81
C THR A 9 14.38 -7.45 -6.32
N VAL A 10 13.20 -7.18 -5.75
CA VAL A 10 13.00 -7.11 -4.31
C VAL A 10 12.19 -8.31 -3.90
N ASP A 11 12.82 -9.21 -3.16
CA ASP A 11 12.22 -10.45 -2.69
C ASP A 11 12.40 -10.57 -1.18
N ASN A 12 11.36 -11.05 -0.49
CA ASN A 12 11.39 -11.35 0.94
C ASN A 12 11.90 -10.20 1.84
N CYS A 13 11.53 -8.98 1.48
CA CYS A 13 11.96 -7.77 2.14
C CYS A 13 10.82 -7.15 2.95
N TYR A 14 11.17 -6.37 3.97
CA TYR A 14 10.15 -5.66 4.72
C TYR A 14 10.59 -4.32 5.31
N THR A 15 9.61 -3.46 5.55
CA THR A 15 9.80 -2.19 6.25
C THR A 15 8.81 -2.03 7.39
N THR A 16 9.26 -1.42 8.48
CA THR A 16 8.42 -1.04 9.62
C THR A 16 8.84 0.34 10.12
N GLY A 17 7.98 1.00 10.88
CA GLY A 17 8.26 2.31 11.48
C GLY A 17 7.27 3.38 11.03
N ASN A 18 7.71 4.62 11.03
CA ASN A 18 6.87 5.77 10.70
C ASN A 18 7.61 6.68 9.71
N ILE A 19 6.89 7.20 8.72
CA ILE A 19 7.36 8.23 7.80
C ILE A 19 6.50 9.48 8.05
N SER A 20 7.16 10.61 8.29
CA SER A 20 6.52 11.92 8.39
C SER A 20 7.12 12.84 7.35
N VAL A 21 6.29 13.32 6.42
CA VAL A 21 6.72 14.17 5.31
C VAL A 21 5.84 15.41 5.26
N SER A 22 6.45 16.58 5.06
CA SER A 22 5.73 17.84 4.85
C SER A 22 6.41 18.60 3.72
N LEU A 23 5.84 18.52 2.52
CA LEU A 23 6.36 19.16 1.32
C LEU A 23 5.44 20.31 0.90
N THR A 24 5.99 21.51 0.86
CA THR A 24 5.34 22.72 0.36
C THR A 24 6.05 23.16 -0.92
N ASN A 25 5.30 23.57 -1.94
CA ASN A 25 5.82 24.05 -3.24
C ASN A 25 6.52 23.00 -4.13
N SER A 26 5.99 21.77 -4.22
CA SER A 26 6.39 20.79 -5.24
C SER A 26 5.29 20.60 -6.27
N ASN A 27 5.63 20.15 -7.48
CA ASN A 27 4.66 19.92 -8.57
C ASN A 27 4.04 18.51 -8.54
N SER A 28 4.70 17.56 -7.86
CA SER A 28 4.20 16.22 -7.53
C SER A 28 5.14 15.60 -6.50
N SER A 29 4.64 14.71 -5.66
CA SER A 29 5.44 14.00 -4.66
C SER A 29 4.91 12.58 -4.47
N SER A 30 5.82 11.64 -4.30
CA SER A 30 5.47 10.25 -4.03
C SER A 30 5.97 9.88 -2.65
N VAL A 31 5.09 9.34 -1.80
CA VAL A 31 5.42 8.88 -0.45
C VAL A 31 4.99 7.43 -0.32
N GLY A 32 5.98 6.55 -0.14
CA GLY A 32 5.78 5.11 0.00
C GLY A 32 6.51 4.58 1.22
N GLY A 33 5.83 3.79 2.04
CA GLY A 33 6.45 3.14 3.20
C GLY A 33 7.52 2.10 2.84
N PHE A 34 7.40 1.49 1.66
CA PHE A 34 8.38 0.56 1.12
C PHE A 34 9.23 1.23 0.03
N ILE A 35 8.61 1.68 -1.05
CA ILE A 35 9.24 2.38 -2.18
C ILE A 35 8.44 3.64 -2.51
N ALA A 36 9.07 4.81 -2.55
CA ALA A 36 8.34 6.03 -2.89
C ALA A 36 7.89 6.04 -4.37
N ASP A 37 8.81 5.78 -5.30
CA ASP A 37 8.53 5.73 -6.73
C ASP A 37 9.18 4.52 -7.40
N ASN A 38 8.37 3.64 -8.00
CA ASN A 38 8.82 2.52 -8.80
C ASN A 38 8.54 2.78 -10.28
N ASN A 39 9.56 3.18 -11.04
CA ASN A 39 9.46 3.50 -12.48
C ASN A 39 10.30 2.58 -13.37
N GLY A 40 10.91 1.53 -12.82
CA GLY A 40 11.77 0.63 -13.58
C GLY A 40 11.25 -0.81 -13.67
N THR A 41 12.09 -1.75 -14.12
CA THR A 41 11.68 -3.14 -14.38
C THR A 41 11.67 -4.04 -13.14
N ALA A 42 11.77 -3.45 -11.96
CA ALA A 42 11.86 -4.17 -10.70
C ALA A 42 10.64 -5.07 -10.45
N ASN A 43 10.91 -6.35 -10.20
CA ASN A 43 9.92 -7.30 -9.70
C ASN A 43 9.93 -7.24 -8.18
N ILE A 44 8.77 -7.02 -7.58
CA ILE A 44 8.64 -6.85 -6.12
C ILE A 44 7.73 -7.94 -5.62
N ILE A 45 8.32 -8.89 -4.89
CA ILE A 45 7.68 -10.14 -4.53
C ILE A 45 7.89 -10.46 -3.06
N ASN A 46 6.94 -11.18 -2.47
CA ASN A 46 7.02 -11.72 -1.10
C ASN A 46 7.43 -10.70 -0.03
N SER A 47 7.02 -9.44 -0.19
CA SER A 47 7.53 -8.33 0.61
C SER A 47 6.41 -7.59 1.32
N TYR A 48 6.70 -6.91 2.44
CA TYR A 48 5.66 -6.23 3.20
C TYR A 48 6.09 -4.91 3.84
N SER A 49 5.10 -4.05 4.12
CA SER A 49 5.31 -2.79 4.82
C SER A 49 4.33 -2.64 5.98
N ARG A 50 4.84 -2.27 7.15
CA ARG A 50 4.02 -1.88 8.32
C ARG A 50 4.25 -0.41 8.67
N VAL A 51 4.66 0.38 7.69
CA VAL A 51 5.06 1.76 7.89
C VAL A 51 3.84 2.67 7.94
N ASN A 52 3.64 3.36 9.06
CA ASN A 52 2.65 4.43 9.11
C ASN A 52 3.17 5.66 8.37
N VAL A 53 2.32 6.28 7.57
CA VAL A 53 2.68 7.47 6.78
C VAL A 53 1.84 8.65 7.23
N THR A 54 2.51 9.71 7.69
CA THR A 54 1.90 11.00 8.01
C THR A 54 2.36 12.03 7.00
N TYR A 55 1.41 12.60 6.25
CA TYR A 55 1.69 13.65 5.29
C TYR A 55 1.05 14.98 5.69
N GLY A 56 1.90 15.98 5.95
CA GLY A 56 1.51 17.33 6.34
C GLY A 56 1.69 18.38 5.25
N GLY A 57 2.05 17.97 4.02
CA GLY A 57 2.34 18.87 2.91
C GLY A 57 1.11 19.43 2.21
N THR A 58 1.33 20.37 1.28
CA THR A 58 0.29 21.02 0.45
C THR A 58 0.52 20.87 -1.05
N THR A 59 1.42 19.97 -1.43
CA THR A 59 1.78 19.71 -2.82
C THR A 59 0.64 19.04 -3.58
N LEU A 60 0.32 19.57 -4.76
CA LEU A 60 -0.68 19.00 -5.66
C LEU A 60 -0.17 17.70 -6.28
N GLY A 61 -1.07 16.75 -6.55
CA GLY A 61 -0.70 15.51 -7.24
C GLY A 61 0.19 14.60 -6.39
N THR A 62 0.06 14.67 -5.06
CA THR A 62 0.81 13.80 -4.16
C THR A 62 0.21 12.40 -4.20
N LYS A 63 1.07 11.39 -4.27
CA LYS A 63 0.71 9.97 -4.31
C LYS A 63 1.23 9.31 -3.05
N ILE A 64 0.33 8.79 -2.23
CA ILE A 64 0.66 8.26 -0.92
C ILE A 64 0.14 6.83 -0.80
N GLY A 65 1.04 5.93 -0.42
CA GLY A 65 0.67 4.59 0.01
C GLY A 65 1.60 4.04 1.07
N SER A 66 1.11 3.11 1.87
CA SER A 66 1.94 2.51 2.92
C SER A 66 2.95 1.51 2.34
N PHE A 67 2.77 1.07 1.09
CA PHE A 67 3.78 0.33 0.32
C PHE A 67 4.44 1.21 -0.74
N PHE A 68 3.66 1.71 -1.72
CA PHE A 68 4.14 2.55 -2.81
C PHE A 68 3.54 3.95 -2.79
N GLY A 69 4.33 4.97 -3.14
CA GLY A 69 3.75 6.25 -3.58
C GLY A 69 3.21 6.11 -5.00
N SER A 70 4.09 5.82 -5.96
CA SER A 70 3.77 5.56 -7.37
C SER A 70 4.34 4.21 -7.81
N ASN A 71 3.58 3.46 -8.61
CA ASN A 71 4.03 2.20 -9.21
C ASN A 71 3.73 2.17 -10.72
N ASP A 72 4.74 2.52 -11.51
CA ASP A 72 4.72 2.42 -12.98
C ASP A 72 5.67 1.31 -13.50
N GLY A 73 6.34 0.60 -12.57
CA GLY A 73 7.32 -0.45 -12.84
C GLY A 73 6.74 -1.81 -13.23
N ASN A 74 7.42 -2.92 -12.92
CA ASN A 74 6.94 -4.25 -13.31
C ASN A 74 5.93 -4.84 -12.29
N THR A 75 5.56 -6.12 -12.47
CA THR A 75 4.57 -6.79 -11.61
C THR A 75 5.00 -6.81 -10.15
N THR A 76 4.06 -6.46 -9.25
CA THR A 76 4.18 -6.69 -7.81
C THR A 76 3.27 -7.84 -7.42
N SER A 77 3.82 -8.82 -6.70
CA SER A 77 3.04 -9.98 -6.27
C SER A 77 3.34 -10.44 -4.86
N ASN A 78 2.37 -11.10 -4.22
CA ASN A 78 2.54 -11.68 -2.88
C ASN A 78 3.03 -10.66 -1.84
N CYS A 79 2.49 -9.44 -1.87
CA CYS A 79 2.94 -8.35 -1.02
C CYS A 79 1.80 -7.82 -0.15
N TYR A 80 2.12 -7.25 1.00
CA TYR A 80 1.09 -6.65 1.85
C TYR A 80 1.52 -5.41 2.60
N ALA A 81 0.54 -4.62 3.00
CA ALA A 81 0.79 -3.41 3.77
C ALA A 81 -0.22 -3.21 4.90
N THR A 82 0.27 -2.96 6.12
CA THR A 82 -0.59 -2.79 7.30
C THR A 82 -0.46 -1.43 7.95
N GLY A 83 0.32 -0.52 7.34
CA GLY A 83 0.57 0.81 7.88
C GLY A 83 -0.61 1.75 7.65
N ASN A 84 -0.89 2.59 8.65
CA ASN A 84 -1.93 3.61 8.54
C ASN A 84 -1.42 4.81 7.75
N ILE A 85 -2.31 5.46 7.01
CA ILE A 85 -2.01 6.70 6.28
C ILE A 85 -2.85 7.83 6.87
N THR A 86 -2.18 8.89 7.29
CA THR A 86 -2.81 10.11 7.80
C THR A 86 -2.38 11.32 6.99
N TRP A 87 -3.35 12.05 6.44
CA TRP A 87 -3.12 13.34 5.81
C TRP A 87 -3.58 14.48 6.71
N THR A 88 -2.65 15.34 7.15
CA THR A 88 -2.94 16.50 7.99
C THR A 88 -2.75 17.85 7.29
N GLY A 89 -2.05 17.88 6.15
CA GLY A 89 -1.84 19.10 5.35
C GLY A 89 -3.09 19.55 4.57
N GLY A 90 -2.98 20.71 3.91
CA GLY A 90 -3.96 21.20 2.93
C GLY A 90 -3.67 20.69 1.51
N GLY A 91 -4.47 21.05 0.52
CA GLY A 91 -4.24 20.69 -0.89
C GLY A 91 -5.41 19.94 -1.51
N ASP A 92 -5.55 20.11 -2.83
CA ASP A 92 -6.56 19.47 -3.65
C ASP A 92 -5.82 18.69 -4.76
N LEU A 93 -6.35 17.55 -5.21
CA LEU A 93 -5.81 16.72 -6.32
C LEU A 93 -4.79 15.63 -5.94
N ASP A 94 -5.11 14.79 -4.97
CA ASP A 94 -4.15 13.80 -4.46
C ASP A 94 -4.66 12.36 -4.50
N TYR A 95 -3.75 11.40 -4.46
CA TYR A 95 -4.03 9.98 -4.57
C TYR A 95 -3.54 9.25 -3.32
N VAL A 96 -4.47 8.70 -2.55
CA VAL A 96 -4.16 8.02 -1.29
C VAL A 96 -4.73 6.61 -1.33
N GLY A 97 -3.86 5.62 -1.36
CA GLY A 97 -4.26 4.21 -1.28
C GLY A 97 -3.55 3.50 -0.16
N GLY A 98 -4.26 2.63 0.57
CA GLY A 98 -3.64 1.89 1.68
C GLY A 98 -2.39 1.11 1.24
N PHE A 99 -2.39 0.54 0.03
CA PHE A 99 -1.21 -0.10 -0.55
C PHE A 99 -0.39 0.87 -1.42
N VAL A 100 -1.03 1.52 -2.40
CA VAL A 100 -0.37 2.41 -3.37
C VAL A 100 -1.16 3.68 -3.65
N GLY A 101 -0.49 4.83 -3.72
CA GLY A 101 -1.13 6.07 -4.13
C GLY A 101 -1.67 6.00 -5.56
N ARG A 102 -0.78 5.79 -6.54
CA ARG A 102 -1.14 5.65 -7.96
C ARG A 102 -0.39 4.49 -8.61
N SER A 103 -1.08 3.73 -9.45
CA SER A 103 -0.47 2.64 -10.23
C SER A 103 -0.90 2.66 -11.69
N LEU A 104 0.06 2.43 -12.60
CA LEU A 104 -0.19 2.08 -14.00
C LEU A 104 -0.12 0.57 -14.26
N LYS A 105 0.11 -0.21 -13.19
CA LYS A 105 0.51 -1.61 -13.26
C LYS A 105 -0.30 -2.47 -12.30
N GLY A 106 -0.41 -3.74 -12.66
CA GLY A 106 -1.20 -4.71 -11.92
C GLY A 106 -0.51 -5.20 -10.65
N PHE A 107 -1.35 -5.68 -9.73
CA PHE A 107 -0.93 -6.34 -8.50
C PHE A 107 -1.55 -7.73 -8.46
N SER A 108 -0.80 -8.72 -8.01
CA SER A 108 -1.33 -10.06 -7.81
C SER A 108 -1.11 -10.57 -6.39
N ASN A 109 -2.15 -11.14 -5.79
CA ASN A 109 -2.05 -11.75 -4.47
C ASN A 109 -1.53 -10.78 -3.39
N CYS A 110 -2.14 -9.61 -3.30
CA CYS A 110 -1.69 -8.57 -2.38
C CYS A 110 -2.82 -8.15 -1.45
N TYR A 111 -2.49 -7.65 -0.25
CA TYR A 111 -3.52 -7.11 0.64
C TYR A 111 -3.08 -5.92 1.47
N THR A 112 -4.07 -5.22 2.02
CA THR A 112 -3.85 -4.09 2.91
C THR A 112 -4.86 -4.02 4.05
N THR A 113 -4.41 -3.56 5.22
CA THR A 113 -5.26 -3.53 6.43
C THR A 113 -5.32 -2.19 7.13
N GLY A 114 -4.49 -1.22 6.77
CA GLY A 114 -4.36 0.05 7.47
C GLY A 114 -5.50 1.03 7.18
N ASP A 115 -5.72 1.94 8.12
CA ASP A 115 -6.63 3.08 7.95
C ASP A 115 -6.07 4.05 6.89
N VAL A 116 -6.96 4.67 6.12
CA VAL A 116 -6.57 5.61 5.07
C VAL A 116 -7.32 6.93 5.23
N ALA A 117 -6.61 8.00 5.57
CA ALA A 117 -7.15 9.35 5.57
C ALA A 117 -6.52 10.19 4.44
N GLY A 118 -7.38 10.76 3.60
CA GLY A 118 -7.00 11.67 2.52
C GLY A 118 -7.97 12.83 2.39
N LYS A 119 -7.77 13.70 1.40
CA LYS A 119 -8.57 14.93 1.23
C LYS A 119 -9.64 14.81 0.15
N GLN A 120 -9.38 14.07 -0.93
CA GLN A 120 -10.28 14.02 -2.07
C GLN A 120 -11.02 12.68 -2.18
N ALA A 121 -12.35 12.71 -2.08
CA ALA A 121 -13.19 11.50 -2.11
C ALA A 121 -12.88 10.59 -3.31
N GLY A 122 -12.83 11.13 -4.52
CA GLY A 122 -12.63 10.31 -5.74
C GLY A 122 -11.28 9.61 -5.83
N ARG A 123 -10.35 9.83 -4.90
CA ARG A 123 -8.95 9.36 -5.03
C ARG A 123 -8.40 8.74 -3.74
N VAL A 124 -9.30 8.41 -2.82
CA VAL A 124 -8.99 7.62 -1.61
C VAL A 124 -9.56 6.22 -1.77
N GLY A 125 -8.68 5.22 -1.70
CA GLY A 125 -9.03 3.81 -1.72
C GLY A 125 -8.34 3.03 -0.61
N GLY A 126 -8.99 1.96 -0.15
CA GLY A 126 -8.43 1.05 0.84
C GLY A 126 -7.17 0.36 0.32
N PHE A 127 -7.11 0.10 -1.00
CA PHE A 127 -5.99 -0.49 -1.72
C PHE A 127 -5.22 0.52 -2.57
N VAL A 128 -5.87 1.08 -3.60
CA VAL A 128 -5.24 1.99 -4.57
C VAL A 128 -5.96 3.35 -4.54
N GLY A 129 -5.22 4.45 -4.54
CA GLY A 129 -5.82 5.78 -4.72
C GLY A 129 -6.35 5.97 -6.14
N GLU A 130 -5.47 5.83 -7.13
CA GLU A 130 -5.80 5.78 -8.57
C GLU A 130 -5.19 4.56 -9.26
N MET A 131 -6.04 3.76 -9.88
CA MET A 131 -5.64 2.70 -10.81
C MET A 131 -5.76 3.22 -12.24
N ALA A 132 -4.67 3.78 -12.75
CA ALA A 132 -4.61 4.38 -14.09
C ALA A 132 -4.28 3.36 -15.20
N GLY A 133 -3.89 2.13 -14.83
CA GLY A 133 -3.64 1.03 -15.76
C GLY A 133 -3.35 -0.29 -15.05
N GLY A 134 -3.33 -1.40 -15.80
CA GLY A 134 -3.14 -2.74 -15.25
C GLY A 134 -4.39 -3.32 -14.60
N THR A 135 -4.23 -4.46 -13.91
CA THR A 135 -5.34 -5.20 -13.30
C THR A 135 -4.91 -5.71 -11.93
N ILE A 136 -5.84 -5.67 -10.98
CA ILE A 136 -5.66 -6.29 -9.67
C ILE A 136 -6.22 -7.70 -9.74
N THR A 137 -5.40 -8.71 -9.46
CA THR A 137 -5.83 -10.10 -9.36
C THR A 137 -5.60 -10.57 -7.94
N ASN A 138 -6.65 -11.05 -7.26
CA ASN A 138 -6.56 -11.44 -5.85
C ASN A 138 -5.98 -10.29 -4.98
N GLY A 139 -6.53 -9.10 -5.10
CA GLY A 139 -6.20 -7.95 -4.26
C GLY A 139 -7.24 -7.75 -3.17
N TYR A 140 -6.82 -7.63 -1.91
CA TYR A 140 -7.73 -7.56 -0.78
C TYR A 140 -7.52 -6.31 0.07
N TRP A 141 -8.59 -5.74 0.61
CA TRP A 141 -8.49 -4.60 1.53
C TRP A 141 -9.44 -4.78 2.72
N ASN A 142 -9.05 -4.22 3.86
CA ASN A 142 -9.81 -4.33 5.09
C ASN A 142 -11.02 -3.40 5.11
N SER A 143 -12.25 -3.95 5.07
CA SER A 143 -13.48 -3.15 5.15
C SER A 143 -13.74 -2.57 6.53
N ASP A 144 -13.11 -3.10 7.57
CA ASP A 144 -13.24 -2.58 8.94
C ASP A 144 -12.33 -1.36 9.14
N ALA A 145 -11.25 -1.22 8.36
CA ALA A 145 -10.38 -0.06 8.40
C ALA A 145 -11.13 1.22 7.99
N SER A 146 -10.81 2.33 8.63
CA SER A 146 -11.40 3.63 8.34
C SER A 146 -10.93 4.15 6.98
N GLN A 147 -11.85 4.74 6.21
CA GLN A 147 -11.52 5.62 5.09
C GLN A 147 -12.07 7.00 5.40
N THR A 148 -11.18 7.96 5.65
CA THR A 148 -11.56 9.32 6.04
C THR A 148 -11.27 10.28 4.90
N ILE A 149 -12.27 11.07 4.51
CA ILE A 149 -12.14 12.11 3.49
C ILE A 149 -12.29 13.47 4.16
N ASP A 150 -11.23 14.26 4.14
CA ASP A 150 -11.18 15.59 4.72
C ASP A 150 -11.79 15.65 6.14
N GLY A 151 -11.32 14.72 7.00
CA GLY A 151 -11.80 14.60 8.38
C GLY A 151 -13.15 13.89 8.56
N THR A 152 -13.86 13.58 7.48
CA THR A 152 -15.16 12.89 7.52
C THR A 152 -15.00 11.40 7.19
N PRO A 153 -15.28 10.47 8.13
CA PRO A 153 -15.27 9.04 7.84
C PRO A 153 -16.33 8.66 6.81
N ARG A 154 -15.99 7.75 5.89
CA ARG A 154 -16.95 7.08 5.01
C ARG A 154 -17.77 6.07 5.80
N ASP A 155 -19.05 5.98 5.48
CA ASP A 155 -19.86 4.83 5.87
C ASP A 155 -19.42 3.55 5.14
N ALA A 156 -19.94 2.41 5.55
CA ALA A 156 -19.56 1.12 4.99
C ALA A 156 -19.83 1.02 3.47
N ALA A 157 -20.90 1.67 2.97
CA ALA A 157 -21.27 1.65 1.56
C ALA A 157 -20.38 2.55 0.69
N GLY A 158 -19.80 3.61 1.27
CA GLY A 158 -18.93 4.56 0.60
C GLY A 158 -17.46 4.16 0.55
N LYS A 159 -17.03 3.16 1.33
CA LYS A 159 -15.66 2.62 1.29
C LYS A 159 -15.39 1.93 -0.04
N LYS A 160 -14.18 2.10 -0.57
CA LYS A 160 -13.76 1.54 -1.86
C LYS A 160 -12.40 0.87 -1.77
N GLY A 161 -12.12 -0.14 -2.58
CA GLY A 161 -10.77 -0.67 -2.71
C GLY A 161 -9.90 0.23 -3.57
N VAL A 162 -10.46 0.68 -4.70
CA VAL A 162 -9.82 1.63 -5.61
C VAL A 162 -10.59 2.96 -5.58
N GLY A 163 -9.90 4.08 -5.32
CA GLY A 163 -10.52 5.40 -5.28
C GLY A 163 -11.12 5.80 -6.63
N THR A 164 -10.30 5.74 -7.68
CA THR A 164 -10.68 5.95 -9.08
C THR A 164 -9.97 4.97 -10.01
N GLY A 165 -10.65 4.57 -11.09
CA GLY A 165 -10.19 3.53 -12.01
C GLY A 165 -10.96 2.21 -11.82
N THR A 166 -10.47 1.14 -12.45
CA THR A 166 -11.08 -0.18 -12.35
C THR A 166 -10.79 -0.80 -10.98
N ASP A 167 -11.83 -1.16 -10.25
CA ASP A 167 -11.73 -1.87 -8.98
C ASP A 167 -11.97 -3.38 -9.19
N ASN A 168 -10.90 -4.18 -9.10
CA ASN A 168 -10.96 -5.64 -9.09
C ASN A 168 -10.59 -6.21 -7.71
N THR A 169 -10.64 -5.39 -6.66
CA THR A 169 -10.33 -5.83 -5.31
C THR A 169 -11.52 -6.52 -4.64
N THR A 170 -11.22 -7.30 -3.60
CA THR A 170 -12.21 -7.89 -2.70
C THR A 170 -12.06 -7.29 -1.32
N SER A 171 -13.15 -6.82 -0.72
CA SER A 171 -13.13 -6.39 0.68
C SER A 171 -13.21 -7.58 1.63
N LEU A 172 -12.44 -7.52 2.72
CA LEU A 172 -12.44 -8.52 3.79
C LEU A 172 -12.49 -7.81 5.15
N THR A 173 -13.16 -8.40 6.14
CA THR A 173 -13.15 -7.90 7.53
C THR A 173 -11.83 -8.24 8.23
N ASN A 174 -11.57 -7.63 9.39
CA ASN A 174 -10.45 -7.98 10.26
C ASN A 174 -10.41 -9.48 10.55
N ALA A 175 -11.56 -10.09 10.84
CA ALA A 175 -11.66 -11.52 11.14
C ALA A 175 -11.33 -12.41 9.93
N GLN A 176 -11.70 -11.96 8.73
CA GLN A 176 -11.36 -12.61 7.48
C GLN A 176 -9.89 -12.41 7.08
N MET A 177 -9.26 -11.31 7.50
CA MET A 177 -7.82 -11.07 7.30
C MET A 177 -6.93 -11.74 8.36
N ALA A 178 -7.51 -12.22 9.46
CA ALA A 178 -6.80 -12.82 10.58
C ALA A 178 -6.67 -14.36 10.52
N GLY A 179 -7.12 -15.03 9.45
CA GLY A 179 -6.89 -16.49 9.28
C GLY A 179 -8.04 -17.41 9.69
N SER A 180 -9.26 -16.91 9.89
CA SER A 180 -10.42 -17.76 10.26
C SER A 180 -10.95 -18.62 9.09
N SER A 181 -10.36 -19.79 8.85
CA SER A 181 -10.84 -20.96 8.06
C SER A 181 -12.04 -20.72 7.11
N GLY A 182 -11.72 -20.32 5.88
CA GLY A 182 -12.63 -20.22 4.73
C GLY A 182 -11.81 -19.76 3.53
N SER A 183 -12.03 -20.33 2.33
CA SER A 183 -11.23 -20.23 1.09
C SER A 183 -10.38 -18.96 0.81
N ALA A 184 -10.78 -17.77 1.25
CA ALA A 184 -9.97 -16.53 1.18
C ALA A 184 -8.74 -16.51 2.12
N ASN A 185 -8.71 -17.34 3.16
CA ASN A 185 -7.69 -17.31 4.21
C ASN A 185 -6.38 -18.00 3.84
N ALA A 186 -6.36 -18.98 2.94
CA ALA A 186 -5.11 -19.67 2.62
C ALA A 186 -4.05 -18.72 2.07
N LEU A 187 -4.44 -17.73 1.26
CA LEU A 187 -3.53 -16.73 0.73
C LEU A 187 -3.10 -15.72 1.80
N VAL A 188 -4.04 -15.21 2.59
CA VAL A 188 -3.74 -14.28 3.69
C VAL A 188 -2.83 -14.96 4.73
N ASP A 189 -3.07 -16.24 5.05
CA ASP A 189 -2.20 -17.06 5.90
C ASP A 189 -0.82 -17.29 5.28
N THR A 190 -0.76 -17.56 3.96
CA THR A 190 0.51 -17.72 3.24
C THR A 190 1.34 -16.43 3.29
N LEU A 191 0.70 -15.28 3.08
CA LEU A 191 1.36 -13.97 3.11
C LEU A 191 1.70 -13.52 4.54
N ASN A 192 0.79 -13.70 5.50
CA ASN A 192 1.02 -13.41 6.93
C ASN A 192 2.19 -14.21 7.50
N THR A 193 2.41 -15.43 7.00
CA THR A 193 3.51 -16.28 7.45
C THR A 193 4.82 -16.04 6.67
N ASN A 194 4.83 -15.19 5.65
CA ASN A 194 5.95 -14.99 4.72
C ASN A 194 6.56 -16.31 4.21
N LYS A 195 5.75 -17.39 4.14
CA LYS A 195 6.22 -18.75 3.79
C LYS A 195 6.35 -18.95 2.27
N GLY A 196 6.63 -17.88 1.53
CA GLY A 196 6.91 -17.94 0.09
C GLY A 196 8.12 -18.81 -0.23
N ASP A 197 9.05 -18.96 0.71
CA ASP A 197 10.15 -19.93 0.62
C ASP A 197 10.05 -21.00 1.69
N SER A 198 10.31 -22.24 1.28
CA SER A 198 10.35 -23.42 2.14
C SER A 198 11.53 -23.43 3.12
N ASN A 199 12.31 -22.35 3.28
CA ASN A 199 13.44 -22.29 4.22
C ASN A 199 14.01 -20.88 4.55
N PRO A 200 13.42 -20.06 5.46
CA PRO A 200 14.05 -18.82 5.90
C PRO A 200 14.97 -19.04 7.11
N THR A 201 16.28 -18.82 6.93
CA THR A 201 17.25 -18.69 8.04
C THR A 201 17.41 -17.21 8.38
N TRP A 202 17.18 -16.86 9.65
CA TRP A 202 17.21 -15.48 10.17
C TRP A 202 18.59 -15.11 10.72
N TYR A 203 19.05 -13.87 10.48
CA TYR A 203 20.17 -13.30 11.23
C TYR A 203 19.88 -11.90 11.76
N SER A 204 20.43 -11.62 12.95
CA SER A 204 20.26 -10.37 13.68
C SER A 204 21.26 -9.31 13.20
N LEU A 205 20.77 -8.12 12.88
CA LEU A 205 21.56 -6.90 12.80
C LEU A 205 20.97 -5.90 13.79
N GLY A 206 21.80 -5.11 14.48
CA GLY A 206 21.44 -4.29 15.65
C GLY A 206 20.36 -3.20 15.49
N ALA A 207 19.53 -3.23 14.44
CA ALA A 207 18.33 -2.42 14.27
C ALA A 207 17.18 -3.13 13.51
N GLY A 208 17.22 -4.46 13.33
CA GLY A 208 16.16 -5.22 12.66
C GLY A 208 16.61 -6.58 12.12
N PHE A 209 15.66 -7.40 11.67
CA PHE A 209 15.93 -8.71 11.07
C PHE A 209 16.05 -8.59 9.53
N ARG A 210 16.91 -9.41 8.93
CA ARG A 210 16.95 -9.66 7.48
C ARG A 210 16.84 -11.17 7.23
N CYS A 211 16.20 -11.55 6.13
CA CYS A 211 16.43 -12.84 5.47
C CYS A 211 17.41 -12.62 4.31
N LYS A 212 18.07 -13.69 3.84
CA LYS A 212 19.01 -13.63 2.71
C LYS A 212 18.42 -12.95 1.48
#